data_AF-A0AA39P3B4-F1
#
_entry.id   AF-A0AA39P3B4-F1
#
_cell.length_a   1.000
_cell.length_b   1.000
_cell.length_c   1.000
_cell.angle_alpha   90.00
_cell.angle_beta   90.00
_cell.angle_gamma   90.00
#
_symmetry.space_group_name_H-M   'P 1'
#
loop_
_entity.id
_entity.type
_entity.pdbx_description
1 polymer ?
#
loop_
_entity_poly.entity_id
_entity_poly.type
_entity_poly.pdbx_seq_one_letter_code
_entity_poly.pdbx_strand_id
1 'polypeptide(L)'
;MVIAGDTPDGPLHAECKDGKYKTELLTKFHKQLDRTRHTYRMRDALEEMQNRVSTNPVDKIAGLALLMQTRWIPAYYESASLEEAWTALVDSMKEYRRAELFVLCPEPGNRGPKWRPSWEQAMTKPVLPYQIDYDLDQGIDWDETVDVDWCDGWCIEGFVQGLAVVSEGGNRYGEFIVRCHDGSIERFKITTAHTYPIPEDTYTLIYFNSWSLPNACVIGRSLPGGKFEKVSVLETSDTRSMLISKTRRYILV
;
A
#
# COMPACT_ATOMS: atom_id res chain seq x y z
N MET A 1 -26.99 -24.04 -5.05
CA MET A 1 -25.71 -23.78 -4.36
C MET A 1 -25.62 -22.29 -4.15
N VAL A 2 -25.56 -21.84 -2.91
CA VAL A 2 -25.38 -20.42 -2.56
C VAL A 2 -23.89 -20.20 -2.41
N ILE A 3 -23.27 -19.45 -3.32
CA ILE A 3 -21.87 -19.01 -3.17
C ILE A 3 -21.93 -17.60 -2.61
N ALA A 4 -21.24 -17.34 -1.49
CA ALA A 4 -21.13 -16.01 -0.88
C ALA A 4 -22.47 -15.29 -0.60
N GLY A 5 -23.54 -16.04 -0.33
CA GLY A 5 -24.87 -15.48 -0.06
C GLY A 5 -25.69 -15.13 -1.31
N ASP A 6 -25.20 -15.47 -2.50
CA ASP A 6 -25.95 -15.29 -3.75
C ASP A 6 -27.06 -16.34 -3.88
N THR A 7 -28.29 -15.86 -4.01
CA THR A 7 -29.50 -16.68 -4.14
C THR A 7 -30.21 -16.32 -5.43
N PRO A 8 -30.93 -17.24 -6.11
CA PRO A 8 -31.61 -16.95 -7.37
C PRO A 8 -32.56 -15.75 -7.33
N ASP A 9 -33.16 -15.47 -6.16
CA ASP A 9 -34.04 -14.32 -5.93
C ASP A 9 -33.31 -13.08 -5.38
N GLY A 10 -31.98 -13.14 -5.30
CA GLY A 10 -31.10 -12.12 -4.77
C GLY A 10 -30.96 -10.91 -5.69
N PRO A 11 -30.44 -9.80 -5.15
CA PRO A 11 -30.33 -8.55 -5.90
C PRO A 11 -29.40 -8.64 -7.12
N LEU A 12 -28.49 -9.63 -7.17
CA LEU A 12 -27.61 -9.87 -8.33
C LEU A 12 -28.36 -10.37 -9.57
N HIS A 13 -29.49 -11.05 -9.39
CA HIS A 13 -30.27 -11.63 -10.48
C HIS A 13 -31.56 -10.85 -10.77
N ALA A 14 -31.72 -9.66 -10.18
CA ALA A 14 -32.91 -8.86 -10.36
C ALA A 14 -33.07 -8.41 -11.83
N GLU A 15 -34.25 -8.66 -12.41
CA GLU A 15 -34.56 -8.25 -13.77
C GLU A 15 -34.57 -6.72 -13.90
N CYS A 16 -33.82 -6.21 -14.87
CA CYS A 16 -33.89 -4.81 -15.34
C CYS A 16 -34.82 -4.75 -16.55
N LYS A 17 -35.97 -4.10 -16.42
CA LYS A 17 -36.95 -3.92 -17.52
C LYS A 17 -36.93 -2.46 -17.96
N ASP A 18 -36.73 -2.22 -19.26
CA ASP A 18 -36.66 -0.88 -19.85
C ASP A 18 -35.67 0.06 -19.14
N GLY A 19 -34.55 -0.48 -18.67
CA GLY A 19 -33.52 0.28 -17.95
C GLY A 19 -33.86 0.64 -16.50
N LYS A 20 -34.92 0.07 -15.92
CA LYS A 20 -35.33 0.29 -14.53
C LYS A 20 -35.44 -1.01 -13.74
N TYR A 21 -34.97 -0.96 -12.50
CA TYR A 21 -35.18 -2.03 -11.54
C TYR A 21 -36.51 -1.85 -10.80
N LYS A 22 -37.08 -2.96 -10.33
CA LYS A 22 -38.38 -3.01 -9.66
C LYS A 22 -38.47 -2.11 -8.42
N THR A 23 -37.34 -1.85 -7.75
CA THR A 23 -37.30 -1.05 -6.53
C THR A 23 -36.15 -0.03 -6.57
N GLU A 24 -36.30 1.06 -5.80
CA GLU A 24 -35.23 2.03 -5.60
C GLU A 24 -34.00 1.41 -4.94
N LEU A 25 -34.21 0.44 -4.04
CA LEU A 25 -33.13 -0.31 -3.39
C LEU A 25 -32.29 -1.08 -4.42
N LEU A 26 -32.93 -1.79 -5.36
CA LEU A 26 -32.23 -2.49 -6.44
C LEU A 26 -31.52 -1.52 -7.38
N THR A 27 -32.16 -0.39 -7.70
CA THR A 27 -31.52 0.66 -8.50
C THR A 27 -30.26 1.20 -7.82
N LYS A 28 -30.32 1.45 -6.51
CA LYS A 28 -29.16 1.88 -5.73
C LYS A 28 -28.08 0.80 -5.66
N PHE A 29 -28.46 -0.45 -5.45
CA PHE A 29 -27.55 -1.60 -5.41
C PHE A 29 -26.78 -1.74 -6.73
N HIS A 30 -27.46 -1.80 -7.87
CA HIS A 30 -26.79 -1.93 -9.17
C HIS A 30 -25.95 -0.71 -9.53
N LYS A 31 -26.40 0.50 -9.19
CA LYS A 31 -25.60 1.72 -9.36
C LYS A 31 -24.32 1.68 -8.51
N GLN A 32 -24.38 1.12 -7.30
CA GLN A 32 -23.20 0.90 -6.44
C GLN A 32 -22.32 -0.24 -6.98
N LEU A 33 -22.92 -1.32 -7.48
CA LEU A 33 -22.21 -2.45 -8.07
C LEU A 33 -21.43 -2.04 -9.33
N ASP A 34 -22.04 -1.29 -10.23
CA ASP A 34 -21.38 -0.82 -11.45
C ASP A 34 -20.24 0.18 -11.12
N ARG A 35 -20.41 1.00 -10.08
CA ARG A 35 -19.32 1.85 -9.59
C ARG A 35 -18.16 1.05 -9.00
N THR A 36 -18.43 -0.11 -8.41
CA THR A 36 -17.42 -0.95 -7.73
C THR A 36 -16.78 -2.00 -8.64
N ARG A 37 -17.43 -2.39 -9.73
CA ARG A 37 -16.87 -3.29 -10.76
C ARG A 37 -15.60 -2.77 -11.42
N HIS A 38 -15.33 -1.47 -11.28
CA HIS A 38 -14.13 -0.82 -11.78
C HIS A 38 -13.07 -0.52 -10.70
N THR A 39 -13.35 -0.82 -9.42
CA THR A 39 -12.45 -0.51 -8.29
C THR A 39 -11.91 -1.76 -7.60
N TYR A 40 -10.97 -2.43 -8.27
CA TYR A 40 -10.06 -3.40 -7.65
C TYR A 40 -8.81 -2.71 -7.08
N ARG A 41 -8.97 -1.47 -6.61
CA ARG A 41 -7.87 -0.69 -6.05
C ARG A 41 -7.73 -1.07 -4.59
N MET A 42 -6.51 -1.39 -4.19
CA MET A 42 -6.20 -1.79 -2.82
C MET A 42 -6.63 -0.72 -1.82
N ARG A 43 -6.38 0.55 -2.14
CA ARG A 43 -6.81 1.69 -1.33
C ARG A 43 -8.32 1.67 -1.07
N ASP A 44 -9.12 1.62 -2.13
CA ASP A 44 -10.58 1.64 -2.02
C ASP A 44 -11.07 0.44 -1.20
N ALA A 45 -10.48 -0.74 -1.41
CA ALA A 45 -10.81 -1.93 -0.63
C ALA A 45 -10.47 -1.77 0.87
N LEU A 46 -9.33 -1.15 1.21
CA LEU A 46 -8.97 -0.85 2.59
C LEU A 46 -9.92 0.18 3.21
N GLU A 47 -10.21 1.29 2.51
CA GLU A 47 -11.10 2.36 3.00
C GLU A 47 -12.54 1.86 3.20
N GLU A 48 -13.07 1.06 2.27
CA GLU A 48 -14.38 0.43 2.43
C GLU A 48 -14.37 -0.56 3.60
N MET A 49 -13.27 -1.32 3.77
CA MET A 49 -13.16 -2.26 4.87
C MET A 49 -13.05 -1.54 6.22
N GLN A 50 -12.41 -0.37 6.32
CA GLN A 50 -12.37 0.43 7.55
C GLN A 50 -13.77 0.73 8.08
N ASN A 51 -14.72 1.04 7.19
CA ASN A 51 -16.10 1.39 7.55
C ASN A 51 -17.03 0.18 7.73
N ARG A 52 -16.61 -1.01 7.28
CA ARG A 52 -17.44 -2.21 7.32
C ARG A 52 -17.58 -2.78 8.73
N VAL A 53 -18.81 -3.17 9.08
CA VAL A 53 -19.12 -3.97 10.28
C VAL A 53 -19.22 -5.43 9.87
N SER A 54 -18.67 -6.34 10.70
CA SER A 54 -18.77 -7.79 10.52
C SER A 54 -19.21 -8.46 11.82
N THR A 55 -19.85 -9.62 11.70
CA THR A 55 -20.23 -10.44 12.86
C THR A 55 -18.99 -11.00 13.53
N ASN A 56 -18.08 -11.59 12.75
CA ASN A 56 -16.76 -11.96 13.22
C ASN A 56 -15.72 -10.98 12.64
N PRO A 57 -14.83 -10.39 13.45
CA PRO A 57 -13.78 -9.50 12.96
C PRO A 57 -12.89 -10.12 11.86
N VAL A 58 -12.67 -11.44 11.87
CA VAL A 58 -11.88 -12.16 10.85
C VAL A 58 -12.56 -12.13 9.47
N ASP A 59 -13.89 -11.99 9.41
CA ASP A 59 -14.63 -11.92 8.14
C ASP A 59 -14.22 -10.71 7.29
N LYS A 60 -13.74 -9.63 7.93
CA LYS A 60 -13.21 -8.46 7.20
C LYS A 60 -11.98 -8.84 6.41
N ILE A 61 -11.08 -9.62 7.00
CA ILE A 61 -9.85 -10.11 6.35
C ILE A 61 -10.21 -11.10 5.25
N ALA A 62 -11.14 -12.03 5.51
CA ALA A 62 -11.64 -12.96 4.50
C ALA A 62 -12.25 -12.23 3.28
N GLY A 63 -13.00 -11.16 3.52
CA GLY A 63 -13.55 -10.30 2.47
C GLY A 63 -12.46 -9.62 1.64
N LEU A 64 -11.37 -9.18 2.27
CA LEU A 64 -10.22 -8.59 1.56
C LEU A 64 -9.50 -9.61 0.67
N ALA A 65 -9.45 -10.89 1.04
CA ALA A 65 -8.80 -11.92 0.22
C ALA A 65 -9.35 -11.97 -1.22
N LEU A 66 -10.64 -11.68 -1.40
CA LEU A 66 -11.29 -11.62 -2.71
C LEU A 66 -10.89 -10.37 -3.52
N LEU A 67 -10.53 -9.27 -2.86
CA LEU A 67 -10.23 -7.98 -3.48
C LEU A 67 -8.73 -7.77 -3.72
N MET A 68 -7.88 -8.40 -2.91
CA MET A 68 -6.43 -8.15 -2.85
C MET A 68 -5.60 -9.01 -3.81
N GLN A 69 -6.23 -9.74 -4.73
CA GLN A 69 -5.57 -10.56 -5.76
C GLN A 69 -4.44 -11.44 -5.21
N THR A 70 -4.83 -12.44 -4.41
CA THR A 70 -3.91 -13.39 -3.83
C THR A 70 -3.51 -14.46 -4.85
N ARG A 71 -2.29 -15.01 -4.72
CA ARG A 71 -1.80 -16.18 -5.44
C ARG A 71 -2.56 -17.45 -5.01
N TRP A 72 -2.94 -17.51 -3.74
CA TRP A 72 -3.80 -18.53 -3.14
C TRP A 72 -4.73 -17.89 -2.11
N ILE A 73 -5.89 -18.49 -1.85
CA ILE A 73 -6.80 -17.99 -0.81
C ILE A 73 -6.29 -18.51 0.54
N PRO A 74 -5.96 -17.64 1.52
CA PRO A 74 -5.52 -18.10 2.83
C PRO A 74 -6.65 -18.84 3.55
N ALA A 75 -6.30 -19.84 4.36
CA ALA A 75 -7.27 -20.61 5.12
C ALA A 75 -7.99 -19.72 6.15
N TYR A 76 -9.32 -19.83 6.21
CA TYR A 76 -10.13 -19.13 7.19
C TYR A 76 -10.26 -19.96 8.46
N TYR A 77 -9.88 -19.37 9.58
CA TYR A 77 -10.13 -19.92 10.91
C TYR A 77 -10.76 -18.83 11.78
N GLU A 78 -11.99 -19.05 12.21
CA GLU A 78 -12.73 -18.14 13.10
C GLU A 78 -11.98 -17.89 14.42
N SER A 79 -11.18 -18.86 14.87
CA SER A 79 -10.37 -18.77 16.10
C SER A 79 -9.01 -18.09 15.91
N ALA A 80 -8.60 -17.75 14.68
CA ALA A 80 -7.32 -17.09 14.45
C ALA A 80 -7.33 -15.66 15.02
N SER A 81 -6.17 -15.19 15.47
CA SER A 81 -6.04 -13.77 15.74
C SER A 81 -6.10 -12.97 14.44
N LEU A 82 -6.54 -11.71 14.55
CA LEU A 82 -6.64 -10.82 13.39
C LEU A 82 -5.28 -10.57 12.73
N GLU A 83 -4.21 -10.49 13.52
CA GLU A 83 -2.87 -10.28 12.97
C GLU A 83 -2.34 -11.53 12.26
N GLU A 84 -2.63 -12.74 12.75
CA GLU A 84 -2.27 -13.97 12.06
C GLU A 84 -3.03 -14.11 10.73
N ALA A 85 -4.34 -13.86 10.73
CA ALA A 85 -5.14 -13.90 9.52
C ALA A 85 -4.71 -12.82 8.51
N TRP A 86 -4.39 -11.62 8.98
CA TRP A 86 -3.88 -10.53 8.15
C TRP A 86 -2.51 -10.86 7.56
N THR A 87 -1.61 -11.42 8.37
CA THR A 87 -0.30 -11.89 7.91
C THR A 87 -0.44 -12.94 6.81
N ALA A 88 -1.26 -13.98 7.04
CA ALA A 88 -1.53 -15.00 6.04
C ALA A 88 -2.12 -14.43 4.73
N LEU A 89 -2.96 -13.39 4.84
CA LEU A 89 -3.46 -12.68 3.67
C LEU A 89 -2.33 -11.93 2.93
N VAL A 90 -1.52 -11.12 3.61
CA VAL A 90 -0.43 -10.35 2.99
C VAL A 90 0.62 -11.26 2.35
N ASP A 91 0.92 -12.40 2.98
CA ASP A 91 1.87 -13.38 2.45
C ASP A 91 1.33 -14.10 1.21
N SER A 92 0.00 -14.21 1.10
CA SER A 92 -0.65 -14.77 -0.08
C SER A 92 -0.83 -13.78 -1.24
N MET A 93 -0.61 -12.47 -1.02
CA MET A 93 -0.76 -11.46 -2.07
C MET A 93 0.29 -11.62 -3.16
N LYS A 94 -0.06 -11.26 -4.40
CA LYS A 94 0.94 -11.09 -5.46
C LYS A 94 1.93 -9.98 -5.13
N GLU A 95 3.14 -10.08 -5.66
CA GLU A 95 4.29 -9.22 -5.39
C GLU A 95 3.99 -7.72 -5.61
N TYR A 96 3.24 -7.37 -6.67
CA TYR A 96 2.86 -5.98 -6.95
C TYR A 96 1.81 -5.46 -5.95
N ARG A 97 0.92 -6.31 -5.43
CA ARG A 97 -0.04 -5.92 -4.37
C ARG A 97 0.68 -5.68 -3.04
N ARG A 98 1.71 -6.46 -2.74
CA ARG A 98 2.58 -6.21 -1.59
C ARG A 98 3.30 -4.86 -1.74
N ALA A 99 3.78 -4.54 -2.95
CA ALA A 99 4.36 -3.22 -3.24
C ALA A 99 3.33 -2.07 -3.11
N GLU A 100 2.07 -2.27 -3.52
CA GLU A 100 1.00 -1.30 -3.28
C GLU A 100 0.83 -1.02 -1.78
N LEU A 101 0.76 -2.05 -0.92
CA LEU A 101 0.70 -1.86 0.54
C LEU A 101 1.89 -1.06 1.08
N PHE A 102 3.08 -1.37 0.56
CA PHE A 102 4.32 -0.71 0.98
C PHE A 102 4.33 0.79 0.67
N VAL A 103 3.70 1.21 -0.43
CA VAL A 103 3.57 2.62 -0.83
C VAL A 103 2.34 3.28 -0.20
N LEU A 104 1.22 2.59 -0.07
CA LEU A 104 -0.05 3.17 0.39
C LEU A 104 -0.08 3.45 1.89
N CYS A 105 0.65 2.67 2.70
CA CYS A 105 0.68 2.83 4.15
C CYS A 105 1.91 3.64 4.55
N PRO A 106 1.78 4.88 5.07
CA PRO A 106 2.95 5.72 5.35
C PRO A 106 3.73 5.26 6.58
N GLU A 107 3.05 4.69 7.59
CA GLU A 107 3.72 4.28 8.82
C GLU A 107 4.50 2.95 8.62
N PRO A 108 5.64 2.78 9.30
CA PRO A 108 6.29 1.48 9.38
C PRO A 108 5.45 0.50 10.18
N GLY A 109 5.54 -0.78 9.84
CA GLY A 109 4.87 -1.87 10.54
C GLY A 109 5.19 -1.90 12.04
N ASN A 110 4.18 -2.18 12.85
CA ASN A 110 4.33 -2.30 14.31
C ASN A 110 4.13 -3.73 14.85
N ARG A 111 3.71 -4.69 14.02
CA ARG A 111 3.52 -6.10 14.38
C ARG A 111 4.05 -7.00 13.26
N GLY A 112 5.35 -7.29 13.29
CA GLY A 112 6.05 -8.04 12.23
C GLY A 112 6.97 -7.15 11.38
N PRO A 113 7.18 -7.49 10.09
CA PRO A 113 8.10 -6.77 9.22
C PRO A 113 7.74 -5.29 9.09
N LYS A 114 8.76 -4.42 9.08
CA LYS A 114 8.56 -2.95 9.06
C LYS A 114 7.94 -2.41 7.78
N TRP A 115 7.95 -3.19 6.71
CA TRP A 115 7.49 -2.75 5.39
C TRP A 115 5.97 -2.75 5.26
N ARG A 116 5.28 -3.69 5.90
CA ARG A 116 3.82 -3.82 5.83
C ARG A 116 3.15 -3.27 7.09
N PRO A 117 1.92 -2.75 6.99
CA PRO A 117 1.14 -2.39 8.18
C PRO A 117 0.71 -3.65 8.94
N SER A 118 0.48 -3.50 10.24
CA SER A 118 -0.35 -4.46 10.99
C SER A 118 -1.82 -4.35 10.60
N TRP A 119 -2.64 -5.31 11.02
CA TRP A 119 -4.10 -5.23 10.83
C TRP A 119 -4.67 -3.96 11.47
N GLU A 120 -4.22 -3.65 12.68
CA GLU A 120 -4.62 -2.45 13.42
C GLU A 120 -4.27 -1.18 12.65
N GLN A 121 -3.06 -1.07 12.11
CA GLN A 121 -2.66 0.07 11.28
C GLN A 121 -3.50 0.17 10.01
N ALA A 122 -3.72 -0.94 9.31
CA ALA A 122 -4.53 -0.97 8.09
C ALA A 122 -5.97 -0.49 8.33
N MET A 123 -6.54 -0.78 9.51
CA MET A 123 -7.92 -0.43 9.85
C MET A 123 -8.11 0.93 10.52
N THR A 124 -7.05 1.53 11.08
CA THR A 124 -7.17 2.76 11.88
C THR A 124 -6.43 3.96 11.29
N LYS A 125 -5.44 3.71 10.42
CA LYS A 125 -4.62 4.77 9.84
C LYS A 125 -5.14 5.19 8.47
N PRO A 126 -5.05 6.49 8.14
CA PRO A 126 -5.30 6.95 6.79
C PRO A 126 -4.35 6.28 5.80
N VAL A 127 -4.93 5.80 4.70
CA VAL A 127 -4.16 5.31 3.54
C VAL A 127 -3.84 6.52 2.67
N LEU A 128 -2.64 6.55 2.07
CA LEU A 128 -2.26 7.65 1.18
C LEU A 128 -3.18 7.68 -0.05
N PRO A 129 -3.54 8.88 -0.55
CA PRO A 129 -4.58 9.03 -1.55
C PRO A 129 -4.15 8.64 -2.97
N TYR A 130 -3.07 7.85 -3.09
CA TYR A 130 -2.54 7.42 -4.38
C TYR A 130 -3.50 6.50 -5.12
N GLN A 131 -3.60 6.73 -6.42
CA GLN A 131 -4.29 5.85 -7.34
C GLN A 131 -3.24 4.99 -8.03
N ILE A 132 -3.05 3.78 -7.50
CA ILE A 132 -2.13 2.80 -8.09
C ILE A 132 -2.95 1.90 -9.00
N ASP A 133 -2.79 2.09 -10.30
CA ASP A 133 -3.43 1.25 -11.32
C ASP A 133 -2.39 0.23 -11.77
N TYR A 134 -2.54 -1.03 -11.35
CA TYR A 134 -1.98 -2.31 -11.86
C TYR A 134 -0.53 -2.46 -12.34
N ASP A 135 0.24 -1.38 -12.41
CA ASP A 135 1.45 -1.23 -13.21
C ASP A 135 2.62 -0.79 -12.32
N LEU A 136 2.74 -1.34 -11.11
CA LEU A 136 4.01 -1.27 -10.40
C LEU A 136 4.98 -2.23 -11.09
N ASP A 137 5.96 -1.67 -11.80
CA ASP A 137 7.05 -2.44 -12.42
C ASP A 137 7.87 -3.25 -11.38
N GLN A 138 7.72 -2.90 -10.10
CA GLN A 138 8.48 -3.45 -8.98
C GLN A 138 7.53 -4.11 -7.99
N GLY A 139 7.78 -5.38 -7.69
CA GLY A 139 7.09 -6.13 -6.65
C GLY A 139 7.91 -6.24 -5.37
N ILE A 140 7.23 -6.59 -4.28
CA ILE A 140 7.87 -7.11 -3.07
C ILE A 140 7.71 -8.63 -3.11
N ASP A 141 8.83 -9.32 -3.30
CA ASP A 141 8.86 -10.77 -3.36
C ASP A 141 9.45 -11.36 -2.08
N TRP A 142 9.21 -12.64 -1.88
CA TRP A 142 9.71 -13.41 -0.74
C TRP A 142 10.82 -14.35 -1.21
N ASP A 143 11.95 -14.33 -0.53
CA ASP A 143 13.04 -15.27 -0.77
C ASP A 143 12.92 -16.44 0.20
N GLU A 144 12.40 -17.58 -0.29
CA GLU A 144 12.14 -18.77 0.53
C GLU A 144 13.42 -19.34 1.19
N THR A 145 14.59 -19.08 0.61
CA THR A 145 15.85 -19.68 1.06
C THR A 145 16.38 -19.04 2.34
N VAL A 146 16.13 -17.74 2.50
CA VAL A 146 16.62 -16.91 3.60
C VAL A 146 15.49 -16.32 4.44
N ASP A 147 14.24 -16.63 4.07
CA ASP A 147 13.01 -16.19 4.73
C ASP A 147 12.95 -14.67 4.92
N VAL A 148 13.19 -13.93 3.85
CA VAL A 148 13.17 -12.46 3.86
C VAL A 148 12.45 -11.88 2.65
N ASP A 149 11.76 -10.78 2.91
CA ASP A 149 11.16 -9.97 1.85
C ASP A 149 12.21 -9.08 1.17
N TRP A 150 12.06 -8.90 -0.13
CA TRP A 150 12.97 -8.06 -0.91
C TRP A 150 12.22 -7.35 -2.05
N CYS A 151 12.79 -6.24 -2.52
CA CYS A 151 12.36 -5.58 -3.76
C CYS A 151 13.56 -5.17 -4.62
N ASP A 152 13.31 -5.14 -5.94
CA ASP A 152 14.22 -4.51 -6.90
C ASP A 152 13.83 -3.05 -7.08
N GLY A 153 14.32 -2.21 -6.18
CA GLY A 153 14.05 -0.78 -6.16
C GLY A 153 15.06 0.05 -6.93
N TRP A 154 14.59 1.10 -7.59
CA TRP A 154 15.44 2.20 -8.00
C TRP A 154 15.83 3.01 -6.76
N CYS A 155 17.08 2.89 -6.30
CA CYS A 155 17.53 3.43 -5.02
C CYS A 155 18.51 4.60 -5.16
N ILE A 156 18.37 5.60 -4.29
CA ILE A 156 19.32 6.70 -4.13
C ILE A 156 19.49 7.05 -2.65
N GLU A 157 20.70 7.40 -2.25
CA GLU A 157 21.01 7.84 -0.88
C GLU A 157 21.21 9.36 -0.85
N GLY A 158 20.71 10.00 0.21
CA GLY A 158 20.76 11.44 0.34
C GLY A 158 20.37 11.91 1.74
N PHE A 159 20.67 13.18 2.02
CA PHE A 159 20.35 13.82 3.30
C PHE A 159 18.96 14.45 3.24
N VAL A 160 18.12 14.17 4.23
CA VAL A 160 16.81 14.79 4.40
C VAL A 160 16.93 16.02 5.28
N GLN A 161 16.32 17.12 4.84
CA GLN A 161 16.23 18.36 5.61
C GLN A 161 14.78 18.90 5.60
N GLY A 162 14.36 19.56 6.68
CA GLY A 162 13.07 20.29 6.72
C GLY A 162 11.84 19.48 7.10
N LEU A 163 11.97 18.17 7.36
CA LEU A 163 10.86 17.30 7.81
C LEU A 163 10.88 16.97 9.32
N ALA A 164 11.86 17.49 10.06
CA ALA A 164 12.04 17.20 11.49
C ALA A 164 11.04 17.94 12.39
N VAL A 165 10.55 19.10 11.97
CA VAL A 165 9.58 19.89 12.73
C VAL A 165 8.17 19.56 12.25
N VAL A 166 7.26 19.28 13.19
CA VAL A 166 5.85 19.04 12.90
C VAL A 166 5.10 20.37 13.05
N SER A 167 4.52 20.87 11.97
CA SER A 167 3.57 21.99 11.99
C SER A 167 2.14 21.46 12.12
N GLU A 168 1.29 22.16 12.88
CA GLU A 168 -0.13 21.79 13.00
C GLU A 168 -0.86 22.03 11.67
N GLY A 169 -1.33 20.94 11.07
CA GLY A 169 -2.20 20.95 9.89
C GLY A 169 -1.44 21.14 8.56
N GLY A 170 -1.69 20.23 7.62
CA GLY A 170 -1.21 20.34 6.24
C GLY A 170 0.01 19.49 5.90
N ASN A 171 0.39 19.54 4.62
CA ASN A 171 1.57 18.87 4.11
C ASN A 171 2.85 19.53 4.64
N ARG A 172 3.84 18.70 4.97
CA ARG A 172 5.18 19.15 5.34
C ARG A 172 6.11 19.06 4.14
N TYR A 173 6.99 20.04 4.03
CA TYR A 173 7.88 20.21 2.89
C TYR A 173 9.32 20.19 3.36
N GLY A 174 10.17 19.53 2.60
CA GLY A 174 11.59 19.45 2.86
C GLY A 174 12.39 19.31 1.58
N GLU A 175 13.68 19.06 1.75
CA GLU A 175 14.60 18.77 0.66
C GLU A 175 15.27 17.41 0.88
N PHE A 176 15.46 16.69 -0.21
CA PHE A 176 16.33 15.53 -0.29
C PHE A 176 17.56 15.90 -1.09
N ILE A 177 18.71 15.90 -0.43
CA ILE A 177 19.98 16.42 -0.96
C ILE A 177 20.86 15.24 -1.31
N VAL A 178 21.21 15.11 -2.58
CA VAL A 178 22.04 14.02 -3.10
C VAL A 178 23.37 14.57 -3.56
N ARG A 179 24.46 13.85 -3.25
CA ARG A 179 25.76 14.09 -3.85
C ARG A 179 25.95 13.15 -5.04
N CYS A 180 26.09 13.73 -6.21
CA CYS A 180 26.30 13.02 -7.47
C CYS A 180 27.72 12.47 -7.59
N HIS A 181 27.93 11.52 -8.51
CA HIS A 181 29.26 10.92 -8.77
C HIS A 181 30.30 11.93 -9.28
N ASP A 182 29.87 12.98 -9.98
CA ASP A 182 30.73 14.07 -10.45
C ASP A 182 31.03 15.11 -9.34
N GLY A 183 30.52 14.90 -8.13
CA GLY A 183 30.66 15.79 -6.98
C GLY A 183 29.65 16.92 -6.93
N SER A 184 28.75 17.05 -7.93
CA SER A 184 27.64 18.00 -7.87
C SER A 184 26.64 17.63 -6.77
N ILE A 185 25.85 18.62 -6.34
CA ILE A 185 24.81 18.44 -5.33
C ILE A 185 23.47 18.73 -5.98
N GLU A 186 22.60 17.74 -5.98
CA GLU A 186 21.23 17.85 -6.47
C GLU A 186 20.25 17.95 -5.29
N ARG A 187 19.19 18.73 -5.46
CA ARG A 187 18.18 18.97 -4.42
C ARG A 187 16.80 18.70 -4.96
N PHE A 188 16.13 17.74 -4.35
CA PHE A 188 14.77 17.35 -4.70
C PHE A 188 13.81 17.84 -3.63
N LYS A 189 12.73 18.51 -4.03
CA LYS A 189 11.67 18.86 -3.08
C LYS A 189 10.94 17.58 -2.71
N ILE A 190 10.75 17.38 -1.42
CA ILE A 190 10.00 16.27 -0.85
C ILE A 190 8.83 16.78 -0.04
N THR A 191 7.71 16.07 -0.11
CA THR A 191 6.47 16.43 0.58
C THR A 191 5.91 15.21 1.31
N THR A 192 5.28 15.43 2.46
CA THR A 192 4.59 14.38 3.19
C THR A 192 3.35 14.87 3.93
N ALA A 193 2.33 14.02 3.99
CA ALA A 193 1.06 14.30 4.66
C ALA A 193 0.97 13.72 6.10
N HIS A 194 1.90 12.85 6.52
CA HIS A 194 1.86 12.27 7.87
C HIS A 194 2.39 13.25 8.94
N THR A 195 1.97 13.03 10.19
CA THR A 195 2.15 13.98 11.30
C THR A 195 3.34 13.70 12.21
N TYR A 196 4.08 12.61 12.02
CA TYR A 196 5.27 12.31 12.82
C TYR A 196 6.57 12.86 12.19
N PRO A 197 7.54 13.36 12.98
CA PRO A 197 8.76 13.97 12.47
C PRO A 197 9.64 12.95 11.73
N ILE A 198 10.32 13.41 10.66
CA ILE A 198 11.44 12.67 10.06
C ILE A 198 12.70 13.46 10.40
N PRO A 199 13.56 12.95 11.31
CA PRO A 199 14.79 13.63 11.69
C PRO A 199 15.67 13.93 10.48
N GLU A 200 16.41 15.04 10.54
CA GLU A 200 17.40 15.36 9.51
C GLU A 200 18.57 14.37 9.62
N ASP A 201 18.74 13.55 8.59
CA ASP A 201 19.73 12.48 8.55
C ASP A 201 19.90 11.99 7.11
N THR A 202 20.84 11.07 6.89
CA THR A 202 20.98 10.33 5.64
C THR A 202 19.97 9.18 5.58
N TYR A 203 19.22 9.15 4.48
CA TYR A 203 18.24 8.11 4.18
C TYR A 203 18.42 7.59 2.76
N THR A 204 17.81 6.45 2.50
CA THR A 204 17.63 5.89 1.16
C THR A 204 16.20 6.11 0.70
N LEU A 205 16.05 6.60 -0.53
CA LEU A 205 14.77 6.62 -1.23
C LEU A 205 14.69 5.45 -2.20
N ILE A 206 13.56 4.75 -2.19
CA ILE A 206 13.19 3.75 -3.17
C ILE A 206 12.08 4.33 -4.05
N TYR A 207 12.33 4.41 -5.35
CA TYR A 207 11.37 4.88 -6.35
C TYR A 207 10.62 3.73 -6.98
N PHE A 208 9.30 3.78 -6.86
CA PHE A 208 8.39 2.90 -7.56
C PHE A 208 7.93 3.58 -8.84
N ASN A 209 8.48 3.15 -9.97
CA ASN A 209 8.05 3.66 -11.27
C ASN A 209 6.66 3.11 -11.58
N SER A 210 5.70 4.01 -11.82
CA SER A 210 4.42 3.67 -12.41
C SER A 210 3.84 4.89 -13.11
N TRP A 211 3.18 4.66 -14.25
CA TRP A 211 2.46 5.69 -15.00
C TRP A 211 1.41 6.42 -14.15
N SER A 212 0.88 5.79 -13.10
CA SER A 212 -0.13 6.36 -12.21
C SER A 212 0.44 6.94 -10.90
N LEU A 213 1.75 6.76 -10.64
CA LEU A 213 2.46 7.24 -9.46
C LEU A 213 3.71 8.04 -9.87
N PRO A 214 3.58 9.19 -10.52
CA PRO A 214 4.77 9.88 -11.04
C PRO A 214 5.79 10.22 -9.94
N ASN A 215 5.41 10.27 -8.65
CA ASN A 215 6.21 10.95 -7.63
C ASN A 215 6.32 10.24 -6.27
N ALA A 216 5.69 9.08 -6.08
CA ALA A 216 5.70 8.41 -4.77
C ALA A 216 7.01 7.66 -4.55
N CYS A 217 7.65 7.88 -3.39
CA CYS A 217 8.86 7.19 -3.00
C CYS A 217 8.78 6.71 -1.55
N VAL A 218 9.36 5.54 -1.29
CA VAL A 218 9.46 5.02 0.07
C VAL A 218 10.80 5.43 0.64
N ILE A 219 10.78 6.10 1.79
CA ILE A 219 11.99 6.52 2.50
C ILE A 219 12.32 5.56 3.62
N GLY A 220 13.60 5.27 3.78
CA GLY A 220 14.07 4.37 4.82
C GLY A 220 15.55 4.46 5.12
N ARG A 221 16.01 3.68 6.10
CA ARG A 221 17.43 3.58 6.46
C ARG A 221 18.06 2.39 5.75
N SER A 222 19.20 2.63 5.10
CA SER A 222 20.06 1.53 4.65
C SER A 222 20.79 0.92 5.85
N LEU A 223 20.70 -0.39 6.00
CA LEU A 223 21.42 -1.16 7.03
C LEU A 223 22.44 -2.10 6.38
N PRO A 224 23.44 -2.60 7.15
CA PRO A 224 24.42 -3.56 6.65
C PRO A 224 23.78 -4.80 6.00
N GLY A 225 24.41 -5.32 4.95
CA GLY A 225 23.92 -6.49 4.21
C GLY A 225 22.83 -6.16 3.17
N GLY A 226 22.72 -4.90 2.74
CA GLY A 226 21.75 -4.49 1.71
C GLY A 226 20.31 -4.41 2.23
N LYS A 227 20.13 -4.36 3.55
CA LYS A 227 18.81 -4.30 4.19
C LYS A 227 18.28 -2.86 4.22
N PHE A 228 16.95 -2.71 4.25
CA PHE A 228 16.26 -1.43 4.19
C PHE A 228 15.15 -1.32 5.24
N GLU A 229 15.25 -0.34 6.15
CA GLU A 229 14.23 -0.05 7.16
C GLU A 229 13.27 1.01 6.65
N LYS A 230 12.02 0.65 6.40
CA LYS A 230 11.01 1.65 6.08
C LYS A 230 10.89 2.65 7.23
N VAL A 231 10.95 3.93 6.89
CA VAL A 231 10.66 5.04 7.80
C VAL A 231 9.34 5.66 7.43
N SER A 232 9.11 5.95 6.15
CA SER A 232 7.85 6.55 5.67
C SER A 232 7.67 6.43 4.15
N VAL A 233 6.65 7.08 3.62
CA VAL A 233 6.41 7.33 2.20
C VAL A 233 6.30 8.84 1.97
N LEU A 234 6.94 9.33 0.91
CA LEU A 234 7.03 10.74 0.54
C LEU A 234 6.61 10.92 -0.93
N GLU A 235 6.38 12.17 -1.30
CA GLU A 235 6.26 12.59 -2.70
C GLU A 235 7.47 13.43 -3.09
N THR A 236 8.02 13.20 -4.27
CA THR A 236 9.04 14.07 -4.86
C THR A 236 8.49 14.86 -6.04
N SER A 237 8.88 16.13 -6.20
CA SER A 237 8.41 16.93 -7.35
C SER A 237 9.22 16.73 -8.63
N ASP A 238 10.28 15.91 -8.60
CA ASP A 238 11.20 15.76 -9.72
C ASP A 238 11.48 14.30 -10.03
N THR A 239 11.20 13.92 -11.27
CA THR A 239 11.42 12.59 -11.84
C THR A 239 12.53 12.58 -12.87
N ARG A 240 13.14 13.74 -13.16
CA ARG A 240 14.14 13.83 -14.23
C ARG A 240 15.49 13.35 -13.75
N SER A 241 15.98 12.31 -14.43
CA SER A 241 17.39 11.90 -14.47
C SER A 241 18.09 11.87 -13.12
N MET A 242 17.38 11.42 -12.09
CA MET A 242 18.02 11.04 -10.84
C MET A 242 19.05 9.95 -11.19
N LEU A 243 20.24 10.05 -10.59
CA LEU A 243 21.32 9.06 -10.68
C LEU A 243 20.91 7.78 -9.93
N ILE A 244 19.81 7.17 -10.34
CA ILE A 244 19.23 6.06 -9.63
C ILE A 244 19.90 4.77 -10.10
N SER A 245 20.41 4.01 -9.15
CA SER A 245 20.90 2.67 -9.40
C SER A 245 19.78 1.67 -9.11
N LYS A 246 19.54 0.73 -10.02
CA LYS A 246 18.70 -0.43 -9.70
C LYS A 246 19.49 -1.30 -8.73
N THR A 247 18.99 -1.45 -7.52
CA THR A 247 19.66 -2.23 -6.47
C THR A 247 18.64 -3.12 -5.79
N ARG A 248 18.94 -4.42 -5.65
CA ARG A 248 18.13 -5.33 -4.84
C ARG A 248 18.26 -4.94 -3.37
N ARG A 249 17.14 -4.70 -2.70
CA ARG A 249 17.08 -4.35 -1.27
C ARG A 249 16.28 -5.39 -0.53
N TYR A 250 16.82 -5.86 0.59
CA TYR A 250 16.07 -6.71 1.52
C TYR A 250 15.25 -5.79 2.42
N ILE A 251 13.93 -5.84 2.29
CA ILE A 251 13.06 -4.96 3.05
C ILE A 251 12.93 -5.56 4.44
N LEU A 252 13.34 -4.80 5.44
CA LEU A 252 13.72 -5.32 6.74
C LEU A 252 12.65 -6.16 7.48
N VAL A 253 13.20 -7.18 8.13
CA VAL A 253 12.91 -7.71 9.49
C VAL A 253 12.32 -6.68 10.45
#